data_AF-A0A950KTQ7-F1
#
_entry.id   AF-A0A950KTQ7-F1
#
_cell.length_a   1.000
_cell.length_b   1.000
_cell.length_c   1.000
_cell.angle_alpha   90.00
_cell.angle_beta   90.00
_cell.angle_gamma   90.00
#
_symmetry.space_group_name_H-M   'P 1'
#
loop_
_entity.id
_entity.type
_entity.pdbx_description
1 polymer ?
#
loop_
_entity_poly.entity_id
_entity_poly.type
_entity_poly.pdbx_seq_one_letter_code
_entity_poly.pdbx_strand_id
1 'polypeptide(L)'
;GGGSIALTLFPAALAAAATGLALAAPVAGAPVARLLRDRADSRDRRFATAAGRLAAAVEAIADGVRVAVGMVRERHLGVIGAPMWWGFDVAVLWASFHAFGAPPPLGVILMAYFVGTLANTLPLPGGIGGVEGGMIGAFVAFGVPAAPAVAAVLAYRLFAFWLPTIPGAIAYLQLRRSLPSSGMAAPEPQAALA
;
A
#
# COMPACT_ATOMS: atom_id res chain seq x y z
N GLY A 1 -32.16 8.61 -1.79
CA GLY A 1 -31.44 9.01 -3.00
C GLY A 1 -30.63 7.83 -3.49
N GLY A 2 -30.97 7.30 -4.67
CA GLY A 2 -30.31 6.12 -5.25
C GLY A 2 -28.89 6.46 -5.68
N GLY A 3 -27.92 6.27 -4.80
CA GLY A 3 -26.52 6.22 -5.18
C GLY A 3 -26.35 5.04 -6.12
N SER A 4 -25.97 5.31 -7.37
CA SER A 4 -25.86 4.32 -8.43
C SER A 4 -24.95 3.17 -7.98
N ILE A 5 -25.57 2.03 -7.67
CA ILE A 5 -24.96 0.74 -7.35
C ILE A 5 -23.86 0.38 -8.38
N ALA A 6 -24.00 0.86 -9.62
CA ALA A 6 -23.00 0.74 -10.67
C ALA A 6 -21.62 1.38 -10.34
N LEU A 7 -21.60 2.52 -9.64
CA LEU A 7 -20.35 3.23 -9.26
C LEU A 7 -19.55 2.50 -8.18
N THR A 8 -20.20 1.68 -7.34
CA THR A 8 -19.54 0.87 -6.32
C THR A 8 -19.23 -0.55 -6.80
N LEU A 9 -20.08 -1.13 -7.66
CA LEU A 9 -19.86 -2.47 -8.21
C LEU A 9 -18.70 -2.54 -9.20
N PHE A 10 -18.49 -1.52 -10.02
CA PHE A 10 -17.44 -1.57 -11.03
C PHE A 10 -16.03 -1.66 -10.40
N PRO A 11 -15.64 -0.78 -9.44
CA PRO A 11 -14.37 -0.92 -8.74
C PRO A 11 -14.26 -2.22 -7.94
N ALA A 12 -15.35 -2.66 -7.31
CA ALA A 12 -15.37 -3.91 -6.54
C ALA A 12 -15.15 -5.14 -7.43
N ALA A 13 -15.78 -5.20 -8.60
CA ALA A 13 -15.60 -6.27 -9.57
C ALA A 13 -14.17 -6.29 -10.14
N LEU A 14 -13.61 -5.12 -10.46
CA LEU A 14 -12.22 -5.00 -10.91
C LEU A 14 -11.23 -5.47 -9.84
N ALA A 15 -11.44 -5.05 -8.59
CA ALA A 15 -10.62 -5.50 -7.46
C ALA A 15 -10.72 -7.01 -7.27
N ALA A 16 -11.94 -7.57 -7.28
CA ALA A 16 -12.15 -9.01 -7.16
C ALA A 16 -11.47 -9.79 -8.31
N ALA A 17 -11.56 -9.29 -9.54
CA ALA A 17 -10.89 -9.90 -10.69
C ALA A 17 -9.35 -9.85 -10.56
N ALA A 18 -8.80 -8.71 -10.14
CA ALA A 18 -7.37 -8.54 -9.91
C ALA A 18 -6.86 -9.44 -8.77
N THR A 19 -7.59 -9.54 -7.66
CA THR A 19 -7.28 -10.44 -6.55
C THR A 19 -7.37 -11.90 -6.99
N GLY A 20 -8.42 -12.27 -7.73
CA GLY A 20 -8.56 -13.61 -8.29
C GLY A 20 -7.42 -14.00 -9.22
N LEU A 21 -7.00 -13.08 -10.10
CA LEU A 21 -5.85 -13.27 -10.98
C LEU A 21 -4.54 -13.43 -10.19
N ALA A 22 -4.32 -12.61 -9.17
CA ALA A 22 -3.15 -12.70 -8.30
C ALA A 22 -3.13 -14.06 -7.54
N LEU A 23 -4.27 -14.49 -7.00
CA LEU A 23 -4.39 -15.79 -6.32
C LEU A 23 -4.26 -16.99 -7.27
N ALA A 24 -4.59 -16.83 -8.55
CA ALA A 24 -4.39 -17.85 -9.58
C ALA A 24 -2.94 -17.90 -10.12
N ALA A 25 -2.15 -16.84 -9.93
CA ALA A 25 -0.77 -16.73 -10.43
C ALA A 25 0.17 -17.86 -9.98
N PRO A 26 0.13 -18.39 -8.74
CA PRO A 26 0.91 -19.57 -8.33
C PRO A 26 0.65 -20.83 -9.17
N VAL A 27 -0.58 -21.01 -9.66
CA VAL A 27 -1.03 -22.21 -10.38
C VAL A 27 -0.85 -22.02 -11.89
N ALA A 28 -1.19 -20.84 -12.41
CA ALA A 28 -1.16 -20.55 -13.84
C ALA A 28 0.15 -19.91 -14.32
N GLY A 29 0.94 -19.31 -13.43
CA GLY A 29 2.12 -18.52 -13.78
C GLY A 29 3.25 -19.35 -14.39
N ALA A 30 3.50 -20.55 -13.85
CA ALA A 30 4.52 -21.46 -14.38
C ALA A 30 4.23 -21.96 -15.81
N PRO A 31 3.01 -22.47 -16.14
CA PRO A 31 2.71 -22.87 -17.51
C PRO A 31 2.64 -21.68 -18.48
N VAL A 32 2.16 -20.51 -18.06
CA VAL A 32 2.13 -19.29 -18.89
C VAL A 32 3.55 -18.79 -19.18
N ALA A 33 4.44 -18.75 -18.18
CA ALA A 33 5.84 -18.37 -18.37
C ALA A 33 6.58 -19.32 -19.32
N ARG A 34 6.31 -20.64 -19.23
CA ARG A 34 6.85 -21.64 -20.15
C ARG A 34 6.36 -21.45 -21.59
N LEU A 35 5.06 -21.27 -21.79
CA LEU A 35 4.47 -21.02 -23.11
C LEU A 35 5.00 -19.73 -23.76
N LEU A 36 5.22 -18.68 -22.96
CA LEU A 36 5.80 -17.42 -23.44
C LEU A 36 7.28 -17.56 -23.82
N ARG A 37 8.07 -18.34 -23.08
CA ARG A 37 9.47 -18.66 -23.41
C ARG A 37 9.58 -19.53 -24.67
N ASP A 38 8.75 -20.55 -24.81
CA ASP A 38 8.73 -21.42 -26.00
C ASP A 38 8.33 -20.64 -27.27
N ARG A 39 7.37 -19.71 -27.18
CA ARG A 39 7.00 -18.83 -28.30
C ARG A 39 8.03 -17.75 -28.60
N ALA A 40 8.79 -17.32 -27.60
CA ALA A 40 9.89 -16.37 -27.77
C ALA A 40 11.07 -16.97 -28.53
N ASP A 41 11.33 -18.27 -28.37
CA ASP A 41 12.40 -18.98 -29.07
C ASP A 41 12.15 -19.11 -30.58
N SER A 42 10.90 -18.94 -31.01
CA SER A 42 10.46 -19.03 -32.41
C SER A 42 10.40 -17.68 -33.15
N ARG A 43 10.74 -16.55 -32.51
CA ARG A 43 10.53 -15.18 -33.06
C ARG A 43 11.69 -14.22 -32.71
N ASP A 44 11.78 -13.09 -33.41
CA ASP A 44 12.87 -12.09 -33.30
C ASP A 44 13.41 -11.81 -31.88
N ARG A 45 14.73 -11.60 -31.78
CA ARG A 45 15.49 -11.30 -30.55
C ARG A 45 14.88 -10.20 -29.65
N ARG A 46 14.13 -9.25 -30.23
CA ARG A 46 13.42 -8.19 -29.49
C ARG A 46 12.19 -8.70 -28.73
N PHE A 47 11.43 -9.62 -29.35
CA PHE A 47 10.28 -10.27 -28.70
C PHE A 47 10.72 -11.22 -27.60
N ALA A 48 11.85 -11.91 -27.78
CA ALA A 48 12.39 -12.80 -26.76
C ALA A 48 12.74 -12.06 -25.45
N THR A 49 13.35 -10.88 -25.54
CA THR A 49 13.66 -10.06 -24.36
C THR A 49 12.40 -9.54 -23.65
N ALA A 50 11.40 -9.10 -24.42
CA ALA A 50 10.13 -8.62 -23.86
C ALA A 50 9.34 -9.75 -23.17
N ALA A 51 9.25 -10.92 -23.82
CA ALA A 51 8.62 -12.11 -23.26
C ALA A 51 9.35 -12.62 -22.02
N GLY A 52 10.69 -12.59 -22.00
CA GLY A 52 11.49 -12.95 -20.84
C GLY A 52 11.24 -12.05 -19.63
N ARG A 53 11.10 -10.73 -19.84
CA ARG A 53 10.73 -9.78 -18.77
C ARG A 53 9.32 -10.02 -18.24
N LEU A 54 8.37 -10.28 -19.13
CA LEU A 54 7.00 -10.60 -18.73
C LEU A 54 6.94 -11.91 -17.93
N ALA A 55 7.66 -12.94 -18.38
CA ALA A 55 7.77 -14.20 -17.66
C ALA A 55 8.40 -14.02 -16.27
N ALA A 56 9.47 -13.22 -16.17
CA ALA A 56 10.10 -12.91 -14.88
C ALA A 56 9.15 -12.13 -13.94
N ALA A 57 8.37 -11.19 -14.48
CA ALA A 57 7.37 -10.47 -13.70
C ALA A 57 6.27 -11.41 -13.19
N VAL A 58 5.79 -12.32 -14.05
CA VAL A 58 4.77 -13.32 -13.68
C VAL A 58 5.32 -14.30 -12.63
N GLU A 59 6.56 -14.75 -12.77
CA GLU A 59 7.23 -15.63 -11.78
C GLU A 59 7.41 -14.92 -10.43
N ALA A 60 7.85 -13.66 -10.43
CA ALA A 60 8.00 -12.88 -9.21
C ALA A 60 6.66 -12.68 -8.47
N ILE A 61 5.57 -12.41 -9.21
CA ILE A 61 4.22 -12.31 -8.63
C ILE A 61 3.78 -13.66 -8.07
N ALA A 62 3.96 -14.75 -8.82
CA ALA A 62 3.58 -16.09 -8.38
C ALA A 62 4.32 -16.53 -7.10
N ASP A 63 5.62 -16.25 -7.01
CA ASP A 63 6.43 -16.54 -5.82
C ASP A 63 6.03 -15.67 -4.63
N GLY A 64 5.80 -14.37 -4.86
CA GLY A 64 5.28 -13.48 -3.82
C GLY A 64 3.95 -13.97 -3.24
N VAL A 65 3.02 -14.42 -4.10
CA VAL A 65 1.74 -14.98 -3.68
C VAL A 65 1.92 -16.31 -2.93
N ARG A 66 2.83 -17.19 -3.37
CA ARG A 66 3.16 -18.42 -2.64
C ARG A 66 3.67 -18.13 -1.24
N VAL A 67 4.58 -17.18 -1.10
CA VAL A 67 5.12 -16.73 0.19
C VAL A 67 4.02 -16.15 1.07
N ALA A 68 3.15 -15.29 0.52
CA ALA A 68 2.01 -14.73 1.25
C ALA A 68 1.05 -15.81 1.75
N VAL A 69 0.69 -16.77 0.89
CA VAL A 69 -0.17 -17.91 1.27
C VAL A 69 0.51 -18.80 2.32
N GLY A 70 1.82 -19.00 2.23
CA GLY A 70 2.62 -19.69 3.24
C GLY A 70 2.50 -19.02 4.62
N MET A 71 2.75 -17.70 4.68
CA MET A 71 2.61 -16.92 5.91
C MET A 71 1.20 -16.99 6.52
N VAL A 72 0.15 -16.93 5.69
CA VAL A 72 -1.25 -17.07 6.14
C VAL A 72 -1.51 -18.47 6.68
N ARG A 73 -1.03 -19.51 6.01
CA ARG A 73 -1.20 -20.92 6.40
C ARG A 73 -0.50 -21.25 7.71
N GLU A 74 0.69 -20.68 7.91
CA GLU A 74 1.47 -20.82 9.14
C GLU A 74 0.89 -20.02 10.32
N ARG A 75 -0.23 -19.30 10.10
CA ARG A 75 -0.95 -18.51 11.11
C ARG A 75 -0.06 -17.51 11.85
N HIS A 76 0.95 -16.99 11.18
CA HIS A 76 1.81 -16.00 11.79
C HIS A 76 0.95 -14.78 12.17
N LEU A 77 0.94 -14.42 13.47
CA LEU A 77 0.07 -13.35 14.01
C LEU A 77 0.27 -12.02 13.27
N GLY A 78 1.45 -11.81 12.69
CA GLY A 78 1.76 -10.63 11.85
C GLY A 78 0.90 -10.47 10.60
N VAL A 79 0.32 -11.55 10.06
CA VAL A 79 -0.55 -11.51 8.87
C VAL A 79 -1.84 -10.73 9.15
N ILE A 80 -2.32 -10.77 10.39
CA ILE A 80 -3.53 -10.05 10.81
C ILE A 80 -3.23 -8.55 10.96
N GLY A 81 -1.96 -8.17 11.15
CA GLY A 81 -1.54 -6.78 11.31
C GLY A 81 -1.89 -5.91 10.11
N ALA A 82 -1.77 -6.44 8.88
CA ALA A 82 -2.12 -5.72 7.67
C ALA A 82 -3.62 -5.35 7.60
N PRO A 83 -4.58 -6.29 7.62
CA PRO A 83 -6.00 -5.93 7.58
C PRO A 83 -6.44 -5.15 8.83
N MET A 84 -5.84 -5.41 10.00
CA MET A 84 -6.09 -4.58 11.19
C MET A 84 -5.68 -3.13 10.96
N TRP A 85 -4.48 -2.90 10.39
CA TRP A 85 -4.00 -1.55 10.11
C TRP A 85 -4.97 -0.79 9.19
N TRP A 86 -5.37 -1.39 8.06
CA TRP A 86 -6.36 -0.78 7.16
C TRP A 86 -7.71 -0.55 7.86
N GLY A 87 -8.18 -1.52 8.65
CA GLY A 87 -9.44 -1.41 9.38
C GLY A 87 -9.45 -0.28 10.40
N PHE A 88 -8.39 -0.17 11.22
CA PHE A 88 -8.23 0.92 12.18
C PHE A 88 -8.09 2.27 11.49
N ASP A 89 -7.36 2.34 10.39
CA ASP A 89 -7.16 3.59 9.65
C ASP A 89 -8.49 4.13 9.08
N VAL A 90 -9.30 3.25 8.47
CA VAL A 90 -10.67 3.58 8.04
C VAL A 90 -11.55 3.94 9.23
N ALA A 91 -11.41 3.27 10.37
CA ALA A 91 -12.18 3.57 11.57
C ALA A 91 -11.88 4.97 12.12
N VAL A 92 -10.63 5.44 12.05
CA VAL A 92 -10.26 6.82 12.42
C VAL A 92 -10.94 7.82 11.48
N LEU A 93 -10.97 7.55 10.17
CA LEU A 93 -11.66 8.41 9.22
C LEU A 93 -13.17 8.44 9.49
N TRP A 94 -13.78 7.29 9.73
CA TRP A 94 -15.19 7.17 10.11
C TRP A 94 -15.50 7.96 11.41
N ALA A 95 -14.67 7.81 12.44
CA ALA A 95 -14.78 8.56 13.70
C ALA A 95 -14.61 10.07 13.47
N SER A 96 -13.71 10.48 12.58
CA SER A 96 -13.51 11.89 12.22
C SER A 96 -14.76 12.48 11.56
N PHE A 97 -15.45 11.74 10.69
CA PHE A 97 -16.73 12.18 10.14
C PHE A 97 -17.81 12.31 11.21
N HIS A 98 -17.83 11.42 12.20
CA HIS A 98 -18.73 11.53 13.36
C HIS A 98 -18.47 12.76 14.22
N ALA A 99 -17.22 13.24 14.27
CA ALA A 99 -16.84 14.41 15.06
C ALA A 99 -17.22 15.74 14.41
N PHE A 100 -17.13 15.84 13.07
CA PHE A 100 -17.27 17.11 12.34
C PHE A 100 -18.52 17.20 11.46
N GLY A 101 -19.35 16.15 11.38
CA GLY A 101 -20.56 16.17 10.57
C GLY A 101 -21.43 14.92 10.71
N ALA A 102 -22.33 14.73 9.76
CA ALA A 102 -23.08 13.48 9.64
C ALA A 102 -22.22 12.47 8.86
N PRO A 103 -21.97 11.27 9.42
CA PRO A 103 -21.15 10.26 8.76
C PRO A 103 -21.84 9.79 7.47
N PRO A 104 -21.14 9.86 6.31
CA PRO A 104 -21.66 9.25 5.10
C PRO A 104 -21.74 7.72 5.26
N PRO A 105 -22.51 7.03 4.40
CA PRO A 105 -22.57 5.57 4.43
C PRO A 105 -21.17 4.95 4.35
N LEU A 106 -20.93 3.86 5.08
CA LEU A 106 -19.61 3.22 5.15
C LEU A 106 -19.02 2.88 3.76
N GLY A 107 -19.87 2.50 2.81
CA GLY A 107 -19.45 2.24 1.43
C GLY A 107 -18.87 3.47 0.72
N VAL A 108 -19.39 4.67 1.01
CA VAL A 108 -18.86 5.95 0.49
C VAL A 108 -17.51 6.25 1.12
N ILE A 109 -17.36 6.02 2.42
CA ILE A 109 -16.09 6.20 3.14
C ILE A 109 -15.01 5.30 2.56
N LEU A 110 -15.31 4.01 2.39
CA LEU A 110 -14.39 3.06 1.79
C LEU A 110 -14.01 3.46 0.35
N MET A 111 -14.99 3.79 -0.49
CA MET A 111 -14.69 4.21 -1.86
C MET A 111 -13.86 5.49 -1.91
N ALA A 112 -14.25 6.53 -1.18
CA ALA A 112 -13.49 7.78 -1.17
C ALA A 112 -12.09 7.61 -0.60
N TYR A 113 -11.92 6.74 0.40
CA TYR A 113 -10.62 6.39 0.96
C TYR A 113 -9.72 5.74 -0.09
N PHE A 114 -10.19 4.67 -0.75
CA PHE A 114 -9.39 3.96 -1.76
C PHE A 114 -9.12 4.83 -3.00
N VAL A 115 -10.13 5.55 -3.50
CA VAL A 115 -9.98 6.48 -4.63
C VAL A 115 -9.01 7.60 -4.27
N GLY A 116 -9.12 8.18 -3.07
CA GLY A 116 -8.18 9.21 -2.62
C GLY A 116 -6.76 8.68 -2.47
N THR A 117 -6.60 7.43 -2.04
CA THR A 117 -5.29 6.76 -1.90
C THR A 117 -4.62 6.52 -3.26
N LEU A 118 -5.38 6.45 -4.36
CA LEU A 118 -4.80 6.42 -5.71
C LEU A 118 -4.00 7.69 -6.01
N ALA A 119 -4.27 8.82 -5.34
CA ALA A 119 -3.46 10.02 -5.52
C ALA A 119 -1.99 9.82 -5.08
N ASN A 120 -1.66 8.77 -4.32
CA ASN A 120 -0.26 8.39 -4.05
C ASN A 120 0.51 8.01 -5.33
N THR A 121 -0.17 7.64 -6.41
CA THR A 121 0.51 7.33 -7.69
C THR A 121 0.96 8.59 -8.43
N LEU A 122 0.47 9.77 -8.01
CA LEU A 122 0.92 11.03 -8.57
C LEU A 122 2.28 11.40 -7.96
N PRO A 123 3.28 11.77 -8.77
CA PRO A 123 4.60 12.18 -8.28
C PRO A 123 4.54 13.60 -7.70
N LEU A 124 3.81 13.76 -6.59
CA LEU A 124 3.66 15.03 -5.90
C LEU A 124 4.85 15.25 -4.96
N PRO A 125 5.62 16.34 -5.12
CA PRO A 125 6.77 16.61 -4.26
C PRO A 125 6.30 16.75 -2.81
N GLY A 126 6.83 15.90 -1.93
CA GLY A 126 6.53 15.93 -0.49
C GLY A 126 5.40 15.01 -0.03
N GLY A 127 4.62 14.38 -0.92
CA GLY A 127 3.57 13.42 -0.54
C GLY A 127 2.42 13.98 0.32
N ILE A 128 2.41 15.29 0.58
CA ILE A 128 1.41 15.99 1.38
C ILE A 128 0.40 16.65 0.43
N GLY A 129 -0.88 16.39 0.62
CA GLY A 129 -1.98 17.07 -0.07
C GLY A 129 -2.58 16.28 -1.23
N GLY A 130 -1.85 15.32 -1.82
CA GLY A 130 -2.36 14.49 -2.91
C GLY A 130 -3.52 13.61 -2.46
N VAL A 131 -3.29 12.82 -1.42
CA VAL A 131 -4.29 11.89 -0.90
C VAL A 131 -5.41 12.62 -0.19
N GLU A 132 -5.10 13.70 0.52
CA GLU A 132 -6.09 14.56 1.19
C GLU A 132 -7.02 15.20 0.17
N GLY A 133 -6.46 15.82 -0.88
CA GLY A 133 -7.23 16.39 -1.98
C GLY A 133 -8.03 15.32 -2.73
N GLY A 134 -7.43 14.15 -2.97
CA GLY A 134 -8.10 13.01 -3.59
C GLY A 134 -9.29 12.49 -2.78
N MET A 135 -9.12 12.32 -1.46
CA MET A 135 -10.19 11.88 -0.55
C MET A 135 -11.30 12.94 -0.47
N ILE A 136 -10.94 14.21 -0.26
CA ILE A 136 -11.91 15.32 -0.20
C ILE A 136 -12.70 15.41 -1.51
N GLY A 137 -12.01 15.38 -2.64
CA GLY A 137 -12.62 15.41 -3.97
C GLY A 137 -13.57 14.22 -4.19
N ALA A 138 -13.17 13.01 -3.78
CA ALA A 138 -14.02 11.83 -3.87
C ALA A 138 -15.27 11.96 -2.98
N PHE A 139 -15.13 12.44 -1.74
CA PHE A 139 -16.27 12.67 -0.85
C PHE A 139 -17.26 13.68 -1.42
N VAL A 140 -16.78 14.79 -1.96
CA VAL A 140 -17.62 15.80 -2.62
C VAL A 140 -18.31 15.23 -3.86
N ALA A 141 -17.61 14.41 -4.64
CA ALA A 141 -18.20 13.72 -5.80
C ALA A 141 -19.31 12.73 -5.41
N PHE A 142 -19.22 12.11 -4.23
CA PHE A 142 -20.29 11.28 -3.67
C PHE A 142 -21.40 12.07 -2.97
N GLY A 143 -21.37 13.41 -3.03
CA GLY A 143 -22.40 14.29 -2.49
C GLY A 143 -22.24 14.66 -1.02
N VAL A 144 -21.08 14.41 -0.42
CA VAL A 144 -20.78 14.87 0.94
C VAL A 144 -20.47 16.37 0.90
N PRO A 145 -21.03 17.20 1.80
CA PRO A 145 -20.70 18.61 1.86
C PRO A 145 -19.20 18.86 2.07
N ALA A 146 -18.62 19.84 1.36
CA ALA A 146 -17.17 20.05 1.35
C ALA A 146 -16.59 20.40 2.74
N ALA A 147 -17.28 21.25 3.52
CA ALA A 147 -16.81 21.66 4.83
C ALA A 147 -16.56 20.49 5.81
N PRO A 148 -17.53 19.58 6.07
CA PRO A 148 -17.29 18.42 6.91
C PRO A 148 -16.32 17.41 6.28
N ALA A 149 -16.28 17.28 4.95
CA ALA A 149 -15.30 16.40 4.28
C ALA A 149 -13.86 16.87 4.49
N VAL A 150 -13.59 18.17 4.33
CA VAL A 150 -12.28 18.77 4.58
C VAL A 150 -11.89 18.60 6.05
N ALA A 151 -12.79 18.96 6.97
CA ALA A 151 -12.54 18.85 8.41
C ALA A 151 -12.23 17.40 8.84
N ALA A 152 -13.03 16.43 8.38
CA ALA A 152 -12.85 15.02 8.71
C ALA A 152 -11.54 14.46 8.14
N VAL A 153 -11.20 14.75 6.88
CA VAL A 153 -9.96 14.26 6.25
C VAL A 153 -8.72 14.86 6.89
N LEU A 154 -8.73 16.16 7.21
CA LEU A 154 -7.60 16.81 7.88
C LEU A 154 -7.42 16.30 9.32
N ALA A 155 -8.52 16.09 10.06
CA ALA A 155 -8.46 15.48 11.39
C ALA A 155 -7.94 14.05 11.33
N TYR A 156 -8.45 13.23 10.41
CA TYR A 156 -7.94 11.89 10.14
C TYR A 156 -6.43 11.90 9.89
N ARG A 157 -5.92 12.83 9.08
CA ARG A 157 -4.49 12.97 8.80
C ARG A 157 -3.67 13.40 9.99
N LEU A 158 -4.20 14.28 10.82
CA LEU A 158 -3.54 14.67 12.06
C LEU A 158 -3.34 13.42 12.94
N PHE A 159 -4.36 12.59 13.10
CA PHE A 159 -4.20 11.36 13.88
C PHE A 159 -3.29 10.35 13.18
N ALA A 160 -3.50 10.07 11.89
CA ALA A 160 -2.73 9.09 11.13
C ALA A 160 -1.24 9.45 11.02
N PHE A 161 -0.89 10.73 11.00
CA PHE A 161 0.50 11.18 10.99
C PHE A 161 1.09 11.20 12.41
N TRP A 162 0.40 11.81 13.37
CA TRP A 162 1.00 12.06 14.70
C TRP A 162 1.09 10.81 15.56
N LEU A 163 0.12 9.88 15.48
CA LEU A 163 0.16 8.63 16.26
C LEU A 163 1.43 7.80 16.01
N PRO A 164 1.88 7.57 14.76
CA PRO A 164 3.11 6.83 14.51
C PRO A 164 4.37 7.69 14.68
N THR A 165 4.32 9.01 14.42
CA THR A 165 5.50 9.88 14.55
C THR A 165 6.00 10.00 15.99
N ILE A 166 5.12 10.10 16.98
CA ILE A 166 5.50 10.24 18.40
C ILE A 166 6.31 9.03 18.91
N PRO A 167 5.82 7.77 18.85
CA PRO A 167 6.57 6.60 19.29
C PRO A 167 7.82 6.36 18.43
N GLY A 168 7.76 6.65 17.13
CA GLY A 168 8.94 6.58 16.26
C GLY A 168 10.05 7.55 16.67
N ALA A 169 9.69 8.80 17.00
CA ALA A 169 10.64 9.79 17.50
C ALA A 169 11.22 9.39 18.86
N ILE A 170 10.40 8.85 19.78
CA ILE A 170 10.87 8.35 21.07
C ILE A 170 11.85 7.18 20.87
N ALA A 171 11.52 6.20 20.03
CA ALA A 171 12.40 5.08 19.72
C ALA A 171 13.72 5.53 19.09
N TYR A 172 13.67 6.50 18.17
CA TYR A 172 14.86 7.10 17.57
C TYR A 172 15.74 7.81 18.61
N LEU A 173 15.15 8.59 19.52
CA LEU A 173 15.88 9.26 20.59
C LEU A 173 16.49 8.26 21.58
N GLN A 174 15.81 7.15 21.87
CA GLN A 174 16.36 6.06 22.68
C GLN A 174 17.55 5.39 21.98
N LEU A 175 17.41 5.03 20.70
CA LEU A 175 18.49 4.44 19.91
C LEU A 175 19.71 5.35 19.82
N ARG A 176 19.49 6.65 19.57
CA ARG A 176 20.57 7.65 19.52
C ARG A 176 21.30 7.79 20.86
N ARG A 177 20.61 7.57 21.98
CA ARG A 177 21.21 7.57 23.33
C ARG A 177 21.94 6.26 23.65
N SER A 178 21.54 5.16 23.03
CA SER A 178 22.13 3.82 23.24
C SER A 178 23.33 3.53 22.35
N LEU A 179 23.61 4.34 21.32
CA LEU A 179 24.85 4.23 20.53
C LEU A 179 26.03 4.68 21.40
N PRO A 180 26.89 3.74 21.87
CA PRO A 180 28.10 4.14 22.54
C PRO A 180 28.97 4.83 21.50
N SER A 181 29.57 5.96 21.86
CA SER A 181 30.76 6.47 21.19
C SER A 181 31.94 5.52 21.48
N SER A 182 31.79 4.23 21.13
CA SER A 182 32.89 3.28 21.12
C SER A 182 33.83 3.78 20.05
N GLY A 183 34.94 4.33 20.53
CA GLY A 183 35.93 5.03 19.76
C GLY A 183 36.20 4.32 18.45
N MET A 184 36.26 5.14 17.41
CA MET A 184 37.11 4.91 16.27
C MET A 184 38.52 4.60 16.81
N ALA A 185 38.74 3.35 17.21
CA ALA A 185 40.05 2.85 17.55
C ALA A 185 40.82 2.99 16.25
N ALA A 186 41.63 4.05 16.18
CA ALA A 186 42.55 4.27 15.10
C ALA A 186 43.31 2.96 14.89
N PRO A 187 43.44 2.46 13.64
CA PRO A 187 44.23 1.27 13.39
C PRO A 187 45.63 1.50 13.97
N GLU A 188 46.03 0.62 14.88
CA GLU A 188 47.36 0.63 15.48
C GLU A 188 48.40 0.62 14.34
N PRO A 189 49.38 1.54 14.31
CA PRO A 189 50.40 1.56 13.27
C PRO A 189 51.44 0.46 13.53
N GLN A 190 51.07 -0.81 13.39
CA GLN A 190 51.98 -1.97 13.40
C GLN A 190 52.68 -2.20 12.04
N ALA A 191 52.84 -1.17 11.22
CA ALA A 191 53.52 -1.28 9.91
C ALA A 191 54.68 -0.29 9.72
N ALA A 192 55.20 0.29 10.81
CA ALA A 192 56.36 1.15 10.76
C ALA A 192 57.21 0.98 12.01
N LEU A 193 57.89 -0.18 12.15
CA LEU A 193 59.21 -0.32 12.78
C LEU A 193 59.60 -1.82 12.80
N ALA A 194 60.71 -2.10 12.12
CA ALA A 194 61.65 -3.20 12.32
C ALA A 194 61.21 -4.64 12.00
#